data_AF-K2F9Y2-F1
#
_entry.id   AF-K2F9Y2-F1
#
_cell.length_a   1.000
_cell.length_b   1.000
_cell.length_c   1.000
_cell.angle_alpha   90.00
_cell.angle_beta   90.00
_cell.angle_gamma   90.00
#
_symmetry.space_group_name_H-M   'P 1'
#
loop_
_entity.id
_entity.type
_entity.pdbx_description
1 polymer ?
#
loop_
_entity_poly.entity_id
_entity_poly.type
_entity_poly.pdbx_seq_one_letter_code
_entity_poly.pdbx_strand_id
1 'polypeptide(L)'
;MDTFEKKINSNERLPNVESSKEAEKNKEMTPEDKAAATMERADILVKEVKTSKQQMQNIMINVGQVLQAIKDLRAQLQIVANNDESISSVEQDKKAIEKLKKKISGHTDELLKMKEELITIHISQMSQASGIEINEDMKNKAREVVENLIAEVTS
;
A
#
# COMPACT_ATOMS: atom_id res chain seq x y z
N MET A 1 -38.19 27.37 75.26
CA MET A 1 -38.15 27.41 76.73
C MET A 1 -38.08 25.98 77.23
N ASP A 2 -36.97 25.68 77.90
CA ASP A 2 -36.81 24.81 79.06
C ASP A 2 -37.21 23.32 79.01
N THR A 3 -36.15 22.50 78.98
CA THR A 3 -35.86 21.34 79.84
C THR A 3 -36.96 20.86 80.80
N PHE A 4 -37.13 19.53 80.94
CA PHE A 4 -36.82 18.81 82.18
C PHE A 4 -37.07 17.30 82.04
N GLU A 5 -36.06 16.52 82.46
CA GLU A 5 -36.08 15.07 82.64
C GLU A 5 -37.16 14.59 83.62
N LYS A 6 -37.66 13.36 83.42
CA LYS A 6 -37.96 12.48 84.57
C LYS A 6 -37.80 10.99 84.25
N LYS A 7 -36.88 10.38 85.02
CA LYS A 7 -36.55 8.95 85.23
C LYS A 7 -37.83 8.09 85.42
N ILE A 8 -37.88 6.76 85.22
CA ILE A 8 -37.23 5.64 85.95
C ILE A 8 -37.60 4.35 85.18
N ASN A 9 -36.63 3.57 84.66
CA ASN A 9 -36.21 2.22 85.08
C ASN A 9 -37.31 1.15 85.30
N SER A 10 -37.30 0.05 84.54
CA SER A 10 -37.17 -1.35 85.03
C SER A 10 -37.58 -2.37 83.96
N ASN A 11 -36.55 -3.04 83.42
CA ASN A 11 -36.43 -4.47 83.20
C ASN A 11 -37.72 -5.32 83.12
N GLU A 12 -38.04 -5.84 81.93
CA GLU A 12 -38.37 -7.26 81.66
C GLU A 12 -38.82 -7.44 80.20
N ARG A 13 -37.93 -7.98 79.35
CA ARG A 13 -38.29 -8.59 78.06
C ARG A 13 -37.62 -9.96 77.98
N LEU A 14 -38.42 -11.03 77.96
CA LEU A 14 -37.99 -12.36 77.52
C LEU A 14 -38.02 -12.45 75.99
N PRO A 15 -37.19 -13.32 75.37
CA PRO A 15 -36.81 -13.18 73.97
C PRO A 15 -37.67 -14.00 73.00
N ASN A 16 -37.67 -13.47 71.78
CA ASN A 16 -38.34 -13.88 70.56
C ASN A 16 -37.92 -15.28 70.05
N VAL A 17 -38.89 -16.14 69.72
CA VAL A 17 -38.70 -17.54 69.26
C VAL A 17 -38.55 -17.64 67.72
N GLU A 18 -38.40 -16.52 67.02
CA GLU A 18 -38.34 -16.53 65.54
C GLU A 18 -36.94 -16.63 64.90
N SER A 19 -35.84 -16.71 65.67
CA SER A 19 -34.48 -16.76 65.07
C SER A 19 -33.98 -18.14 64.64
N SER A 20 -34.78 -19.20 64.80
CA SER A 20 -34.26 -20.58 64.75
C SER A 20 -34.07 -21.16 63.35
N LYS A 21 -34.52 -20.50 62.28
CA LYS A 21 -34.34 -21.00 60.89
C LYS A 21 -33.34 -20.20 60.05
N GLU A 22 -32.96 -18.99 60.44
CA GLU A 22 -31.87 -18.25 59.79
C GLU A 22 -30.49 -18.49 60.43
N ALA A 23 -30.44 -19.06 61.65
CA ALA A 23 -29.20 -19.28 62.38
C ALA A 23 -28.44 -20.57 62.00
N GLU A 24 -29.02 -21.51 61.25
CA GLU A 24 -28.34 -22.76 60.90
C GLU A 24 -27.30 -22.62 59.77
N LYS A 25 -27.17 -21.44 59.17
CA LYS A 25 -26.12 -21.13 58.19
C LYS A 25 -24.91 -20.41 58.79
N ASN A 26 -24.83 -20.33 60.12
CA ASN A 26 -23.64 -19.91 60.88
C ASN A 26 -22.99 -21.10 61.59
N LYS A 27 -22.74 -22.20 60.87
CA LYS A 27 -21.73 -23.17 61.34
C LYS A 27 -20.41 -22.41 61.40
N GLU A 28 -19.94 -22.17 62.61
CA GLU A 28 -18.69 -21.48 62.92
C GLU A 28 -17.56 -22.07 62.08
N MET A 29 -17.17 -21.33 61.05
CA MET A 29 -16.03 -21.67 60.21
C MET A 29 -14.80 -21.61 61.11
N THR A 30 -14.18 -22.77 61.34
CA THR A 30 -13.04 -22.87 62.26
C THR A 30 -11.90 -21.98 61.75
N PRO A 31 -10.97 -21.54 62.62
CA PRO A 31 -9.78 -20.81 62.18
C PRO A 31 -9.00 -21.57 61.09
N GLU A 32 -9.02 -22.90 61.15
CA GLU A 32 -8.41 -23.80 60.17
C GLU A 32 -9.13 -23.77 58.81
N ASP A 33 -10.46 -23.73 58.77
CA ASP A 33 -11.24 -23.58 57.52
C ASP A 33 -10.99 -22.21 56.86
N LYS A 34 -10.86 -21.15 57.67
CA LYS A 34 -10.50 -19.80 57.18
C LYS A 34 -9.09 -19.75 56.60
N ALA A 35 -8.14 -20.41 57.25
CA ALA A 35 -6.77 -20.52 56.76
C ALA A 35 -6.70 -21.34 55.46
N ALA A 36 -7.41 -22.47 55.40
CA ALA A 36 -7.50 -23.31 54.21
C ALA A 36 -8.12 -22.55 53.02
N ALA A 37 -9.22 -21.82 53.22
CA ALA A 37 -9.84 -20.99 52.17
C ALA A 37 -8.92 -19.85 51.69
N THR A 38 -8.08 -19.30 52.59
CA THR A 38 -7.11 -18.25 52.23
C THR A 38 -5.95 -18.84 51.43
N MET A 39 -5.47 -20.03 51.79
CA MET A 39 -4.46 -20.75 51.02
C MET A 39 -4.97 -21.16 49.64
N GLU A 40 -6.21 -21.64 49.53
CA GLU A 40 -6.83 -21.99 48.24
C GLU A 40 -6.93 -20.77 47.32
N ARG A 41 -7.33 -19.60 47.87
CA ARG A 41 -7.32 -18.34 47.12
C ARG A 41 -5.92 -17.93 46.69
N ALA A 42 -4.91 -18.12 47.54
CA ALA A 42 -3.52 -17.86 47.18
C ALA A 42 -3.03 -18.76 46.04
N ASP A 43 -3.38 -20.05 46.06
CA ASP A 43 -3.04 -21.00 44.99
C ASP A 43 -3.71 -20.65 43.66
N ILE A 44 -4.96 -20.18 43.68
CA ILE A 44 -5.67 -19.69 42.51
C ILE A 44 -4.95 -18.46 41.94
N LEU A 45 -4.59 -17.49 42.79
CA LEU A 45 -3.85 -16.30 42.37
C LEU A 45 -2.48 -16.66 41.76
N VAL A 46 -1.77 -17.64 42.33
CA VAL A 46 -0.49 -18.12 41.77
C VAL A 46 -0.69 -18.75 40.39
N LYS A 47 -1.75 -19.54 40.19
CA LYS A 47 -2.09 -20.13 38.89
C LYS A 47 -2.49 -19.07 37.87
N GLU A 48 -3.24 -18.06 38.28
CA GLU A 48 -3.63 -16.93 37.43
C GLU A 48 -2.43 -16.09 37.02
N VAL A 49 -1.53 -15.77 37.96
CA VAL A 49 -0.28 -15.04 37.69
C VAL A 49 0.62 -15.85 36.74
N LYS A 50 0.72 -17.17 36.94
CA LYS A 50 1.50 -18.04 36.05
C LYS A 50 0.91 -18.07 34.63
N THR A 51 -0.41 -18.16 34.53
CA THR A 51 -1.14 -18.16 33.24
C THR A 51 -0.99 -16.82 32.53
N SER A 52 -1.17 -15.72 33.26
CA SER A 52 -0.96 -14.34 32.77
C SER A 52 0.48 -14.13 32.29
N LYS A 53 1.48 -14.63 33.04
CA LYS A 53 2.89 -14.60 32.63
C LYS A 53 3.12 -15.34 31.31
N GLN A 54 2.53 -16.52 31.14
CA GLN A 54 2.63 -17.28 29.90
C GLN A 54 1.96 -16.55 28.73
N GLN A 55 0.79 -15.97 28.94
CA GLN A 55 0.11 -15.15 27.94
C GLN A 55 0.96 -13.95 27.52
N MET A 56 1.58 -13.27 28.49
CA MET A 56 2.46 -12.13 28.24
C MET A 56 3.71 -12.53 27.43
N GLN A 57 4.29 -13.70 27.71
CA GLN A 57 5.40 -14.25 26.92
C GLN A 57 4.98 -14.51 25.47
N ASN A 58 3.81 -15.12 25.26
CA ASN A 58 3.29 -15.36 23.92
C ASN A 58 3.02 -14.04 23.17
N ILE A 59 2.48 -13.03 23.86
CA ILE A 59 2.28 -11.69 23.30
C ILE A 59 3.62 -11.09 22.89
N MET A 60 4.65 -11.15 23.74
CA MET A 60 5.98 -10.62 23.40
C MET A 60 6.60 -11.28 22.17
N ILE A 61 6.46 -12.61 22.04
CA ILE A 61 6.92 -13.34 20.86
C ILE A 61 6.20 -12.83 19.60
N ASN A 62 4.87 -12.73 19.65
CA ASN A 62 4.08 -12.25 18.52
C ASN A 62 4.42 -10.80 18.16
N VAL A 63 4.62 -9.92 19.15
CA VAL A 63 5.06 -8.53 18.93
C VAL A 63 6.42 -8.50 18.23
N GLY A 64 7.36 -9.34 18.67
CA GLY A 64 8.66 -9.48 18.00
C GLY A 64 8.54 -9.89 16.53
N GLN A 65 7.68 -10.87 16.24
CA GLN A 65 7.39 -11.32 14.87
C GLN A 65 6.75 -10.21 14.02
N VAL A 66 5.79 -9.46 14.56
CA VAL A 66 5.17 -8.32 13.88
C VAL A 66 6.18 -7.22 13.61
N LEU A 67 7.05 -6.90 14.57
CA LEU A 67 8.11 -5.91 14.37
C LEU A 67 9.10 -6.34 13.29
N GLN A 68 9.45 -7.63 13.25
CA GLN A 68 10.29 -8.17 12.20
C GLN A 68 9.60 -8.10 10.83
N ALA A 69 8.33 -8.51 10.75
CA ALA A 69 7.54 -8.40 9.52
C ALA A 69 7.42 -6.95 9.04
N ILE A 70 7.24 -5.98 9.94
CA ILE A 70 7.23 -4.55 9.59
C ILE A 70 8.60 -4.09 9.06
N LYS A 71 9.70 -4.54 9.66
CA LYS A 71 11.05 -4.24 9.17
C LYS A 71 11.27 -4.83 7.78
N ASP A 72 10.86 -6.08 7.58
CA ASP A 72 10.99 -6.77 6.30
C ASP A 72 10.12 -6.11 5.22
N LEU A 73 8.89 -5.72 5.55
CA LEU A 73 8.02 -4.94 4.65
C LEU A 73 8.60 -3.56 4.35
N ARG A 74 9.19 -2.87 5.32
CA ARG A 74 9.88 -1.60 5.08
C ARG A 74 11.10 -1.78 4.20
N ALA A 75 11.89 -2.82 4.41
CA ALA A 75 13.01 -3.16 3.56
C ALA A 75 12.54 -3.51 2.15
N GLN A 76 11.48 -4.31 2.00
CA GLN A 76 10.87 -4.62 0.70
C GLN A 76 10.32 -3.37 0.01
N LEU A 77 9.65 -2.48 0.72
CA LEU A 77 9.14 -1.22 0.17
C LEU A 77 10.28 -0.26 -0.20
N GLN A 78 11.35 -0.18 0.59
CA GLN A 78 12.56 0.57 0.24
C GLN A 78 13.29 -0.07 -0.95
N ILE A 79 13.35 -1.40 -1.00
CA ILE A 79 13.87 -2.15 -2.14
C ILE A 79 12.97 -1.93 -3.35
N VAL A 80 11.65 -1.81 -3.23
CA VAL A 80 10.74 -1.47 -4.33
C VAL A 80 10.89 0.00 -4.75
N ALA A 81 11.17 0.91 -3.81
CA ALA A 81 11.48 2.32 -4.09
C ALA A 81 12.91 2.54 -4.65
N ASN A 82 13.83 1.61 -4.40
CA ASN A 82 15.22 1.64 -4.91
C ASN A 82 15.41 0.74 -6.16
N ASN A 83 14.59 -0.31 -6.30
CA ASN A 83 14.32 -1.05 -7.55
C ASN A 83 13.30 -0.30 -8.41
N ASP A 84 12.88 0.89 -7.98
CA ASP A 84 12.26 1.90 -8.81
C ASP A 84 13.33 2.48 -9.75
N GLU A 85 13.82 1.59 -10.62
CA GLU A 85 14.15 1.91 -12.01
C GLU A 85 13.09 2.79 -12.69
N SER A 86 11.97 3.18 -12.05
CA SER A 86 11.06 4.22 -12.55
C SER A 86 11.62 5.65 -12.50
N ILE A 87 12.71 5.93 -11.78
CA ILE A 87 13.50 7.15 -12.06
C ILE A 87 14.31 6.99 -13.36
N SER A 88 14.53 5.76 -13.84
CA SER A 88 15.30 5.47 -15.08
C SER A 88 14.43 5.11 -16.29
N SER A 89 13.20 4.61 -16.17
CA SER A 89 12.38 4.19 -17.32
C SER A 89 11.97 5.40 -18.15
N VAL A 90 11.44 6.45 -17.53
CA VAL A 90 10.99 7.65 -18.26
C VAL A 90 12.18 8.37 -18.93
N GLU A 91 13.35 8.38 -18.28
CA GLU A 91 14.55 9.00 -18.85
C GLU A 91 15.18 8.16 -19.97
N GLN A 92 15.16 6.83 -19.85
CA GLN A 92 15.52 5.92 -20.93
C GLN A 92 14.55 6.02 -22.10
N ASP A 93 13.25 6.10 -21.83
CA ASP A 93 12.20 6.29 -22.84
C ASP A 93 12.36 7.63 -23.55
N LYS A 94 12.63 8.72 -22.81
CA LYS A 94 12.98 10.02 -23.41
C LYS A 94 14.18 9.91 -24.33
N LYS A 95 15.25 9.23 -23.90
CA LYS A 95 16.45 9.03 -24.72
C LYS A 95 16.17 8.16 -25.95
N ALA A 96 15.33 7.14 -25.83
CA ALA A 96 14.90 6.29 -26.92
C ALA A 96 14.05 7.09 -27.93
N ILE A 97 13.10 7.90 -27.45
CA ILE A 97 12.28 8.81 -28.26
C ILE A 97 13.16 9.81 -29.01
N GLU A 98 14.13 10.45 -28.36
CA GLU A 98 15.03 11.40 -29.03
C GLU A 98 15.88 10.71 -30.11
N LYS A 99 16.36 9.49 -29.83
CA LYS A 99 17.07 8.68 -30.84
C LYS A 99 16.17 8.33 -32.02
N LEU A 100 14.90 7.99 -31.77
CA LEU A 100 13.92 7.69 -32.80
C LEU A 100 13.57 8.94 -33.63
N LYS A 101 13.36 10.09 -32.99
CA LYS A 101 13.16 11.37 -33.69
C LYS A 101 14.31 11.70 -34.62
N LYS A 102 15.56 11.53 -34.16
CA LYS A 102 16.74 11.75 -35.00
C LYS A 102 16.77 10.80 -36.20
N LYS A 103 16.42 9.53 -36.01
CA LYS A 103 16.32 8.55 -37.11
C LYS A 103 15.22 8.92 -38.10
N ILE A 104 14.03 9.29 -37.62
CA ILE A 104 12.91 9.73 -38.46
C ILE A 104 13.34 10.94 -39.27
N SER A 105 13.95 11.96 -38.65
CA SER A 105 14.47 13.14 -39.36
C SER A 105 15.47 12.74 -40.44
N GLY A 106 16.42 11.85 -40.13
CA GLY A 106 17.40 11.37 -41.11
C GLY A 106 16.77 10.64 -42.28
N HIS A 107 15.78 9.78 -42.02
CA HIS A 107 15.03 9.10 -43.09
C HIS A 107 14.18 10.07 -43.90
N THR A 108 13.58 11.09 -43.29
CA THR A 108 12.87 12.15 -44.01
C THR A 108 13.81 12.92 -44.94
N ASP A 109 15.00 13.28 -44.46
CA ASP A 109 16.01 13.97 -45.28
C ASP A 109 16.48 13.11 -46.45
N GLU A 110 16.67 11.81 -46.23
CA GLU A 110 17.04 10.85 -47.27
C GLU A 110 15.93 10.71 -48.32
N LEU A 111 14.67 10.58 -47.89
CA LEU A 111 13.51 10.52 -48.78
C LEU A 111 13.36 11.79 -49.62
N LEU A 112 13.63 12.98 -49.05
CA LEU A 112 13.62 14.24 -49.80
C LEU A 112 14.70 14.27 -50.88
N LYS A 113 15.92 13.82 -50.57
CA LYS A 113 16.99 13.70 -51.56
C LYS A 113 16.64 12.72 -52.67
N MET A 114 16.11 11.55 -52.32
CA MET A 114 15.65 10.57 -53.31
C MET A 114 14.54 11.15 -54.20
N LYS A 115 13.60 11.92 -53.64
CA LYS A 115 12.58 12.64 -54.43
C LYS A 115 13.22 13.60 -55.44
N GLU A 116 14.18 14.42 -55.00
CA GLU A 116 14.89 15.37 -55.87
C GLU A 116 15.71 14.67 -56.97
N GLU A 117 16.41 13.58 -56.62
CA GLU A 117 17.15 12.75 -57.57
C GLU A 117 16.21 12.14 -58.61
N LEU A 118 15.06 11.61 -58.17
CA LEU A 118 14.08 10.99 -59.06
C LEU A 118 13.45 12.02 -60.01
N ILE A 119 13.16 13.24 -59.53
CA ILE A 119 12.74 14.36 -60.38
C ILE A 119 13.83 14.69 -61.41
N THR A 120 15.10 14.76 -60.99
CA THR A 120 16.23 15.09 -61.87
C THR A 120 16.42 14.03 -62.95
N ILE A 121 16.36 12.76 -62.58
CA ILE A 121 16.43 11.62 -63.50
C ILE A 121 15.28 11.70 -64.50
N HIS A 122 14.05 11.97 -64.04
CA HIS A 122 12.90 12.05 -64.92
C HIS A 122 13.00 13.22 -65.91
N ILE A 123 13.47 14.39 -65.46
CA ILE A 123 13.75 15.53 -66.35
C ILE A 123 14.78 15.15 -67.42
N SER A 124 15.86 14.49 -67.03
CA SER A 124 16.91 14.04 -67.97
C SER A 124 16.36 13.05 -69.00
N GLN A 125 15.57 12.07 -68.54
CA GLN A 125 14.88 11.11 -69.42
C GLN A 125 13.94 11.79 -70.41
N MET A 126 13.12 12.74 -69.95
CA MET A 126 12.20 13.48 -70.81
C MET A 126 12.95 14.33 -71.85
N SER A 127 14.07 14.96 -71.48
CA SER A 127 14.91 15.73 -72.41
C SER A 127 15.56 14.85 -73.47
N GLN A 128 16.08 13.68 -73.06
CA GLN A 128 16.64 12.70 -74.00
C GLN A 128 15.58 12.15 -74.97
N ALA A 129 14.38 11.84 -74.47
CA ALA A 129 13.31 11.27 -75.28
C ALA A 129 12.70 12.28 -76.28
N SER A 130 12.62 13.56 -75.91
CA SER A 130 12.06 14.61 -76.76
C SER A 130 13.09 15.32 -77.64
N GLY A 131 14.38 15.22 -77.31
CA GLY A 131 15.45 15.98 -77.98
C GLY A 131 15.37 17.49 -77.73
N ILE A 132 14.59 17.92 -76.73
CA ILE A 132 14.34 19.32 -76.37
C ILE A 132 15.14 19.68 -75.11
N GLU A 133 15.67 20.90 -75.06
CA GLU A 133 16.33 21.45 -73.86
C GLU A 133 15.38 21.51 -72.67
N ILE A 134 15.94 21.36 -71.47
CA ILE A 134 15.18 21.37 -70.21
C ILE A 134 14.52 22.75 -70.02
N ASN A 135 13.19 22.78 -70.09
CA ASN A 135 12.37 23.96 -69.81
C ASN A 135 11.56 23.82 -68.50
N GLU A 136 10.95 24.91 -68.03
CA GLU A 136 10.18 24.90 -66.78
C GLU A 136 8.94 23.99 -66.83
N ASP A 137 8.28 23.87 -67.98
CA ASP A 137 7.12 23.00 -68.15
C ASP A 137 7.49 21.52 -67.93
N MET A 138 8.65 21.10 -68.41
CA MET A 138 9.18 19.75 -68.19
C MET A 138 9.52 19.51 -66.72
N LYS A 139 10.08 20.50 -66.02
CA LYS A 139 10.36 20.39 -64.57
C LYS A 139 9.07 20.23 -63.77
N ASN A 140 8.04 21.00 -64.11
CA ASN A 140 6.74 20.93 -63.44
C ASN A 140 6.06 19.59 -63.70
N LYS A 141 6.08 19.11 -64.94
CA LYS A 141 5.52 17.80 -65.29
C LYS A 141 6.26 16.64 -64.62
N ALA A 142 7.59 16.73 -64.53
CA ALA A 142 8.37 15.73 -63.81
C ALA A 142 8.05 15.70 -62.31
N ARG A 143 7.91 16.87 -61.67
CA ARG A 143 7.46 16.95 -60.27
C ARG A 143 6.10 16.31 -60.07
N GLU A 144 5.14 16.63 -60.92
CA GLU A 144 3.77 16.09 -60.84
C GLU A 144 3.75 14.56 -60.98
N VAL A 145 4.49 14.00 -61.94
CA VAL A 145 4.60 12.54 -62.11
C VAL A 145 5.22 11.88 -60.88
N VAL A 146 6.29 12.45 -60.33
CA VAL A 146 6.93 11.91 -59.12
C VAL A 146 6.02 12.01 -57.91
N GLU A 147 5.29 13.11 -57.74
CA GLU A 147 4.35 13.27 -56.64
C GLU A 147 3.17 12.30 -56.72
N ASN A 148 2.65 12.05 -57.93
CA ASN A 148 1.61 11.04 -58.15
C ASN A 148 2.13 9.62 -57.86
N LEU A 149 3.37 9.31 -58.27
CA LEU A 149 3.99 8.00 -57.98
C LEU A 149 4.18 7.79 -56.47
N ILE A 150 4.65 8.82 -55.76
CA ILE A 150 4.78 8.77 -54.30
C ILE A 150 3.40 8.58 -53.67
N ALA A 151 2.38 9.33 -54.12
CA ALA A 151 1.03 9.23 -53.61
C ALA A 151 0.45 7.82 -53.79
N GLU A 152 0.61 7.20 -54.96
CA GLU A 152 0.15 5.83 -55.25
C GLU A 152 0.80 4.78 -54.33
N VAL A 153 2.09 4.94 -54.01
CA VAL A 153 2.81 4.01 -53.12
C VAL A 153 2.44 4.22 -51.65
N THR A 154 2.04 5.43 -51.26
CA THR A 154 1.66 5.77 -49.87
C THR A 154 0.18 5.62 -49.56
N SER A 155 -0.66 5.32 -50.56
CA SER A 155 -2.11 5.08 -50.43
C SER A 155 -2.43 3.64 -50.05
#